data_AF-A0A060CAC5-F1
#
_entry.id   AF-A0A060CAC5-F1
#
_cell.length_a   1.000
_cell.length_b   1.000
_cell.length_c   1.000
_cell.angle_alpha   90.00
_cell.angle_beta   90.00
_cell.angle_gamma   90.00
#
_symmetry.space_group_name_H-M   'P 1'
#
loop_
_entity.id
_entity.type
_entity.pdbx_description
1 polymer ?
#
loop_
_entity_poly.entity_id
_entity_poly.type
_entity_poly.pdbx_seq_one_letter_code
_entity_poly.pdbx_strand_id
1 'polypeptide(L)'
;MKTAIFISGASRIANTEKQTSWGQEDFLEEIFAKVKQQFTDKGYPVILGEYGAIRRLSLKENTQENHLKSRAYYLSKVTEIAKKNGLVPFYWDNGLCRRQWSGV
;
A
#
# COMPACT_ATOMS: atom_id res chain seq x y z
N MET A 1 -19.26 -11.14 11.45
CA MET A 1 -18.02 -11.04 10.63
C MET A 1 -17.33 -9.75 11.04
N LYS A 2 -16.07 -9.81 11.49
CA LYS A 2 -15.29 -8.61 11.84
C LYS A 2 -14.44 -8.25 10.62
N THR A 3 -14.81 -7.16 9.94
CA THR A 3 -14.05 -6.61 8.81
C THR A 3 -13.00 -5.65 9.35
N ALA A 4 -11.73 -5.83 8.98
CA ALA A 4 -10.67 -4.90 9.32
C ALA A 4 -10.17 -4.21 8.05
N ILE A 5 -10.21 -2.88 8.04
CA ILE A 5 -9.70 -2.02 6.97
C ILE A 5 -8.37 -1.47 7.47
N PHE A 6 -7.28 -1.69 6.73
CA PHE A 6 -5.94 -1.21 7.11
C PHE A 6 -5.36 -0.32 6.00
N ILE A 7 -4.83 0.85 6.40
CA ILE A 7 -4.22 1.86 5.53
C ILE A 7 -2.77 2.05 6.01
N SER A 8 -1.75 1.76 5.19
CA SER A 8 -0.33 2.10 5.47
C SER A 8 0.43 2.44 4.18
N GLY A 9 1.57 3.14 4.24
CA GLY A 9 2.23 3.79 3.08
C GLY A 9 3.75 3.91 3.17
N ALA A 10 4.52 2.98 2.58
CA ALA A 10 5.99 3.03 2.48
C ALA A 10 6.46 3.75 1.21
N SER A 11 7.50 4.60 1.28
CA SER A 11 8.04 5.35 0.13
C SER A 11 9.55 5.46 0.24
N ARG A 12 10.34 4.86 -0.66
CA ARG A 12 11.82 4.81 -0.55
C ARG A 12 12.59 5.47 -1.71
N ILE A 13 12.21 6.68 -2.11
CA ILE A 13 12.93 7.41 -3.19
C ILE A 13 13.42 8.78 -2.71
N ALA A 14 14.69 8.75 -2.29
CA ALA A 14 15.76 9.76 -2.33
C ALA A 14 15.45 11.24 -1.98
N ASN A 15 14.36 11.54 -1.29
CA ASN A 15 14.21 12.84 -0.65
C ASN A 15 13.66 12.66 0.78
N THR A 16 14.60 12.50 1.72
CA THR A 16 14.37 12.19 3.14
C THR A 16 13.49 13.20 3.86
N GLU A 17 13.38 14.44 3.37
CA GLU A 17 12.59 15.50 3.99
C GLU A 17 11.07 15.37 3.75
N LYS A 18 10.64 14.57 2.77
CA LYS A 18 9.22 14.41 2.39
C LYS A 18 8.68 13.01 2.63
N GLN A 19 9.40 12.20 3.39
CA GLN A 19 8.98 10.87 3.84
C GLN A 19 8.28 10.97 5.20
N THR A 20 7.33 10.08 5.44
CA THR A 20 6.74 9.94 6.78
C THR A 20 7.76 9.25 7.70
N SER A 21 7.85 9.68 8.96
CA SER A 21 8.73 9.06 9.95
C SER A 21 8.28 7.68 10.43
N TRP A 22 7.10 7.24 10.00
CA TRP A 22 6.46 5.98 10.40
C TRP A 22 5.72 5.36 9.20
N GLY A 23 5.26 4.11 9.36
CA GLY A 23 4.44 3.44 8.34
C GLY A 23 5.25 2.89 7.15
N GLN A 24 6.54 2.63 7.36
CA GLN A 24 7.43 2.05 6.36
C GLN A 24 7.27 0.51 6.30
N GLU A 25 8.18 -0.18 5.62
CA GLU A 25 8.06 -1.60 5.34
C GLU A 25 8.03 -2.49 6.59
N ASP A 26 8.73 -2.08 7.65
CA ASP A 26 8.74 -2.74 8.96
C ASP A 26 7.35 -2.77 9.60
N PHE A 27 6.64 -1.65 9.56
CA PHE A 27 5.27 -1.54 10.03
C PHE A 27 4.31 -2.41 9.20
N LEU A 28 4.51 -2.45 7.88
CA LEU A 28 3.69 -3.29 6.99
C LEU A 28 3.89 -4.79 7.26
N GLU A 29 5.14 -5.23 7.45
CA GLU A 29 5.47 -6.60 7.86
C GLU A 29 4.85 -6.93 9.23
N GLU A 30 4.91 -6.01 10.20
CA GLU A 30 4.31 -6.22 11.53
C GLU A 30 2.79 -6.42 11.45
N ILE A 31 2.08 -5.55 10.71
CA ILE A 31 0.62 -5.63 10.59
C ILE A 31 0.20 -6.90 9.86
N PHE A 32 0.87 -7.27 8.76
CA PHE A 32 0.47 -8.47 8.01
C PHE A 32 0.86 -9.77 8.74
N ALA A 33 1.94 -9.76 9.54
CA ALA A 33 2.25 -10.88 10.43
C ALA A 33 1.15 -11.11 11.48
N LYS A 34 0.57 -10.03 12.05
CA LYS A 34 -0.57 -10.15 12.97
C LYS A 34 -1.79 -10.76 12.29
N VAL A 35 -2.10 -10.34 11.06
CA VAL A 35 -3.21 -10.91 10.27
C VAL A 35 -2.98 -12.39 9.98
N LYS A 36 -1.76 -12.76 9.56
CA LYS A 36 -1.36 -14.14 9.32
C LYS A 36 -1.55 -15.00 10.57
N GLN A 37 -1.02 -14.59 11.71
CA GLN A 37 -1.12 -15.33 12.97
C GLN A 37 -2.57 -15.50 13.42
N GLN A 38 -3.42 -14.49 13.20
CA GLN A 38 -4.81 -14.54 13.66
C GLN A 38 -5.72 -15.36 12.75
N PHE A 39 -5.43 -15.43 11.45
CA PHE A 39 -6.33 -16.01 10.45
C PHE A 39 -5.65 -17.03 9.54
N THR A 40 -4.68 -16.62 8.72
CA THR A 40 -4.06 -17.48 7.71
C THR A 40 -3.47 -18.76 8.34
N ASP A 41 -2.77 -18.63 9.47
CA ASP A 41 -2.15 -19.76 10.18
C ASP A 41 -3.16 -20.73 10.80
N LYS A 42 -4.40 -20.28 10.99
CA LYS A 42 -5.51 -21.11 11.48
C LYS A 42 -6.34 -21.69 10.33
N GLY A 43 -5.89 -21.54 9.09
CA GLY A 43 -6.56 -22.04 7.89
C GLY A 43 -7.68 -21.15 7.36
N TYR A 44 -7.84 -19.93 7.88
CA TYR A 44 -8.84 -18.99 7.36
C TYR A 44 -8.21 -18.14 6.25
N PRO A 45 -8.71 -18.21 4.99
CA PRO A 45 -8.20 -17.37 3.92
C PRO A 45 -8.54 -15.90 4.20
N VAL A 46 -7.61 -15.00 3.87
CA VAL A 46 -7.78 -13.56 4.08
C VAL A 46 -7.67 -12.83 2.75
N ILE A 47 -8.66 -11.96 2.50
CA ILE A 47 -8.68 -11.04 1.38
C ILE A 47 -8.27 -9.67 1.90
N LEU A 48 -7.17 -9.11 1.35
CA LEU A 48 -6.87 -7.69 1.48
C LEU A 48 -7.70 -6.96 0.43
N GLY A 49 -8.92 -6.58 0.82
CA GLY A 49 -9.94 -6.09 -0.12
C GLY A 49 -9.59 -4.77 -0.79
N GLU A 50 -8.80 -3.93 -0.13
CA GLU A 50 -8.42 -2.62 -0.65
C GLU A 50 -7.01 -2.25 -0.19
N TYR A 51 -6.21 -1.78 -1.13
CA TYR A 51 -4.99 -1.03 -0.86
C TYR A 51 -4.70 -0.12 -2.06
N GLY A 52 -4.03 1.00 -1.83
CA GLY A 52 -3.73 1.94 -2.90
C GLY A 52 -2.99 3.16 -2.41
N ALA A 53 -2.29 3.81 -3.33
CA ALA A 53 -1.70 5.12 -3.11
C ALA A 53 -2.12 6.08 -4.22
N ILE A 54 -2.42 7.29 -3.80
CA ILE A 54 -3.03 8.34 -4.60
C ILE A 54 -2.00 8.90 -5.57
N ARG A 55 -2.39 9.15 -6.82
CA ARG A 55 -1.57 9.92 -7.76
C ARG A 55 -1.76 11.41 -7.49
N ARG A 56 -0.69 12.12 -7.14
CA ARG A 56 -0.68 13.54 -6.78
C ARG A 56 -0.31 14.43 -7.95
N LEU A 57 -1.27 14.73 -8.83
CA LEU A 57 -1.06 15.52 -10.05
C LEU A 57 -0.66 17.00 -9.82
N SER A 58 -0.76 17.50 -8.59
CA SER A 58 -0.37 18.87 -8.25
C SER A 58 1.14 19.06 -8.09
N LEU A 59 1.92 17.97 -8.03
CA LEU A 59 3.37 18.06 -7.93
C LEU A 59 3.97 18.36 -9.31
N LYS A 60 5.12 19.05 -9.32
CA LYS A 60 5.81 19.48 -10.53
C LYS A 60 7.21 18.86 -10.62
N GLU A 61 7.69 18.73 -11.85
CA GLU A 61 9.08 18.40 -12.19
C GLU A 61 9.60 17.16 -11.44
N ASN A 62 10.82 17.21 -10.90
CA ASN A 62 11.50 16.10 -10.22
C ASN A 62 10.69 15.57 -9.00
N THR A 63 9.87 16.41 -8.36
CA THR A 63 9.02 15.96 -7.24
C THR A 63 7.91 15.02 -7.74
N GLN A 64 7.38 15.27 -8.94
CA GLN A 64 6.36 14.41 -9.55
C GLN A 64 6.94 13.06 -9.98
N GLU A 65 8.14 13.04 -10.56
CA GLU A 65 8.81 11.79 -10.94
C GLU A 65 9.11 10.91 -9.72
N ASN A 66 9.68 11.49 -8.67
CA ASN A 66 9.96 10.77 -7.42
C ASN A 66 8.68 10.25 -6.75
N HIS A 67 7.59 11.04 -6.80
CA HIS A 67 6.29 10.60 -6.32
C HIS A 67 5.75 9.40 -7.09
N LEU A 68 5.85 9.39 -8.42
CA LEU A 68 5.37 8.28 -9.25
C LEU A 68 6.16 7.00 -8.99
N LYS A 69 7.50 7.10 -8.94
CA LYS A 69 8.34 5.95 -8.62
C LYS A 69 8.08 5.42 -7.20
N SER A 70 7.86 6.32 -6.23
CA SER A 70 7.53 5.96 -4.85
C SER A 70 6.18 5.24 -4.75
N ARG A 71 5.16 5.76 -5.44
CA ARG A 71 3.84 5.12 -5.54
C ARG A 71 3.95 3.72 -6.13
N ALA A 72 4.69 3.55 -7.22
CA ALA A 72 4.89 2.22 -7.82
C ALA A 72 5.59 1.25 -6.86
N TYR A 73 6.62 1.73 -6.16
CA TYR A 73 7.33 0.95 -5.15
C TYR A 73 6.43 0.52 -4.00
N TYR A 74 5.63 1.44 -3.45
CA TYR A 74 4.65 1.17 -2.42
C TYR A 74 3.70 0.03 -2.82
N LEU A 75 3.09 0.14 -4.00
CA LEU A 75 2.11 -0.85 -4.48
C LEU A 75 2.75 -2.22 -4.66
N SER A 76 3.98 -2.27 -5.18
CA SER A 76 4.75 -3.50 -5.29
C SER A 76 5.01 -4.12 -3.92
N LYS A 77 5.41 -3.32 -2.92
CA LYS A 77 5.75 -3.83 -1.59
C LYS A 77 4.55 -4.33 -0.81
N VAL A 78 3.42 -3.63 -0.86
CA VAL A 78 2.17 -4.13 -0.26
C VAL A 78 1.77 -5.46 -0.88
N THR A 79 1.83 -5.57 -2.22
CA THR A 79 1.50 -6.82 -2.92
C THR A 79 2.43 -7.96 -2.53
N GLU A 80 3.75 -7.70 -2.50
CA GLU A 80 4.77 -8.68 -2.12
C GLU A 80 4.56 -9.20 -0.70
N ILE A 81 4.41 -8.29 0.27
CA ILE A 81 4.29 -8.65 1.69
C ILE A 81 2.93 -9.30 1.97
N ALA A 82 1.85 -8.86 1.31
CA ALA A 82 0.53 -9.49 1.39
C ALA A 82 0.60 -10.96 0.95
N LYS A 83 1.17 -11.21 -0.24
CA LYS A 83 1.30 -12.58 -0.78
C LYS A 83 2.18 -13.46 0.11
N LYS A 84 3.29 -12.92 0.62
CA LYS A 84 4.18 -13.63 1.56
C LYS A 84 3.46 -14.06 2.84
N ASN A 85 2.47 -13.29 3.28
CA ASN A 85 1.67 -13.58 4.49
C ASN A 85 0.37 -14.36 4.19
N GLY A 86 0.17 -14.82 2.94
CA GLY A 86 -1.00 -15.61 2.53
C GLY A 86 -2.29 -14.81 2.37
N LEU A 87 -2.18 -13.48 2.19
CA LEU A 87 -3.31 -12.61 1.87
C LEU A 87 -3.47 -12.51 0.35
N VAL A 88 -4.71 -12.36 -0.12
CA VAL A 88 -5.03 -12.07 -1.52
C VAL A 88 -5.30 -10.57 -1.68
N PRO A 89 -4.38 -9.79 -2.32
CA PRO A 89 -4.52 -8.35 -2.44
C PRO A 89 -5.37 -7.92 -3.64
N PHE A 90 -6.37 -7.07 -3.38
CA PHE A 90 -7.19 -6.40 -4.39
C PHE A 90 -6.90 -4.89 -4.37
N TYR A 91 -6.48 -4.39 -5.53
CA TYR A 91 -6.12 -3.00 -5.69
C TYR A 91 -7.36 -2.10 -5.71
N TRP A 92 -7.31 -1.01 -4.97
CA TRP A 92 -8.37 0.00 -4.99
C TRP A 92 -8.23 0.90 -6.22
N ASP A 93 -9.01 0.58 -7.25
CA ASP A 93 -9.20 1.41 -8.44
C ASP A 93 -10.57 2.10 -8.37
N ASN A 94 -10.57 3.43 -8.33
CA ASN A 94 -11.79 4.22 -8.29
C ASN A 94 -12.24 4.73 -9.67
N GLY A 95 -11.67 4.18 -10.76
CA GLY A 95 -11.99 4.52 -12.14
C GLY A 95 -11.51 5.90 -12.59
N LEU A 96 -11.98 6.31 -13.79
CA LEU A 96 -11.74 7.63 -14.37
C LEU A 96 -12.80 8.64 -13.90
N CYS A 97 -12.64 9.17 -12.68
CA CYS A 97 -13.32 10.39 -12.29
C CYS A 97 -12.40 11.59 -12.53
N ARG A 98 -12.91 12.66 -13.16
CA ARG A 98 -12.20 13.79 -13.78
C ARG A 98 -11.23 14.60 -12.88
N ARG A 99 -11.00 14.23 -11.62
CA ARG A 99 -9.98 14.84 -10.74
C ARG A 99 -9.50 13.80 -9.73
N GLN A 100 -8.22 13.41 -9.85
CA GLN A 100 -7.40 12.75 -8.82
C GLN A 100 -7.88 11.35 -8.46
N TRP A 101 -7.12 10.30 -8.85
CA TRP A 101 -6.79 9.12 -8.01
C TRP A 101 -6.34 7.90 -8.84
N SER A 102 -6.25 6.74 -8.17
CA SER A 102 -5.40 5.56 -8.34
C SER A 102 -5.50 4.80 -9.66
N GLY A 103 -6.18 5.31 -10.69
CA GLY A 103 -6.09 4.75 -12.03
C GLY A 103 -4.64 4.72 -12.52
N VAL A 104 -4.17 3.52 -12.88
CA VAL A 104 -2.86 3.13 -13.46
C VAL A 104 -1.79 4.24 -13.46
#